data_AF-A0A969HEP8-F1
#
_entry.id   AF-A0A969HEP8-F1
#
_cell.length_a   1.000
_cell.length_b   1.000
_cell.length_c   1.000
_cell.angle_alpha   90.00
_cell.angle_beta   90.00
_cell.angle_gamma   90.00
#
_symmetry.space_group_name_H-M   'P 1'
#
loop_
_entity.id
_entity.type
_entity.pdbx_description
1 polymer ?
#
loop_
_entity_poly.entity_id
_entity_poly.type
_entity_poly.pdbx_seq_one_letter_code
_entity_poly.pdbx_strand_id
1 'polypeptide(L)'
;GPCLRRRLAELTGAAPPTLIIDSHGRAWRFGTVGVAIGVSGLAPVQDLRGVPDLFGEPLRHTDVGFTDQIAAAASLLMGQAAEGCPVVIVRGLSFTLDEQGKAADALRPKHLDVFR
;
A
#
# COMPACT_ATOMS: atom_id res chain seq x y z
N GLY A 1 -6.58 9.87 -4.38
CA GLY A 1 -5.67 9.99 -3.23
C GLY A 1 -5.45 11.44 -2.82
N PRO A 2 -4.73 12.24 -3.62
CA PRO A 2 -4.18 13.53 -3.18
C PRO A 2 -5.23 14.52 -2.65
N CYS A 3 -6.39 14.60 -3.31
CA CYS A 3 -7.47 15.49 -2.88
C CYS A 3 -8.06 15.12 -1.51
N LEU A 4 -8.14 13.82 -1.17
CA LEU A 4 -8.65 13.36 0.12
C LEU A 4 -7.68 13.71 1.24
N ARG A 5 -6.39 13.36 1.07
CA ARG A 5 -5.34 13.69 2.04
C ARG A 5 -5.24 15.20 2.28
N ARG A 6 -5.28 16.00 1.21
CA ARG A 6 -5.31 17.48 1.33
C ARG A 6 -6.54 17.95 2.09
N ARG A 7 -7.72 17.41 1.78
CA ARG A 7 -8.95 17.79 2.47
C ARG A 7 -8.94 17.42 3.95
N LEU A 8 -8.37 16.27 4.31
CA LEU A 8 -8.15 15.89 5.72
C LEU A 8 -7.21 16.88 6.42
N ALA A 9 -6.13 17.31 5.75
CA ALA A 9 -5.22 18.32 6.28
C ALA A 9 -5.93 19.65 6.53
N GLU A 10 -6.72 20.13 5.58
CA GLU A 10 -7.51 21.37 5.72
C GLU A 10 -8.51 21.29 6.89
N LEU A 11 -9.14 20.14 7.10
CA LEU A 11 -10.20 19.97 8.09
C LEU A 11 -9.68 19.65 9.51
N THR A 12 -8.52 18.99 9.61
CA THR A 12 -8.05 18.40 10.87
C THR A 12 -6.66 18.90 11.30
N GLY A 13 -5.94 19.61 10.43
CA GLY A 13 -4.54 19.99 10.65
C GLY A 13 -3.55 18.84 10.45
N ALA A 14 -4.02 17.60 10.25
CA ALA A 14 -3.19 16.43 10.00
C ALA A 14 -3.33 15.94 8.55
N ALA A 15 -2.20 15.60 7.92
CA ALA A 15 -2.15 15.06 6.56
C ALA A 15 -1.75 13.57 6.56
N PRO A 16 -2.55 12.67 7.18
CA PRO A 16 -2.18 11.26 7.24
C PRO A 16 -2.07 10.68 5.82
N PRO A 17 -1.16 9.73 5.58
CA PRO A 17 -1.14 9.02 4.31
C PRO A 17 -2.47 8.33 4.06
N THR A 18 -2.91 8.31 2.79
CA THR A 18 -4.22 7.75 2.42
C THR A 18 -4.06 6.71 1.32
N LEU A 19 -4.79 5.61 1.47
CA LEU A 19 -4.91 4.56 0.46
C LEU A 19 -6.35 4.50 -0.05
N ILE A 20 -6.51 4.27 -1.36
CA ILE A 20 -7.74 3.79 -1.97
C ILE A 20 -7.46 2.37 -2.41
N ILE A 21 -8.34 1.45 -2.05
CA ILE A 21 -8.13 0.01 -2.27
C ILE A 21 -9.33 -0.59 -2.99
N ASP A 22 -9.09 -1.67 -3.71
CA ASP A 22 -10.13 -2.45 -4.38
C ASP A 22 -9.80 -3.95 -4.36
N SER A 23 -10.82 -4.78 -4.46
CA SER A 23 -10.70 -6.23 -4.38
C SER A 23 -10.23 -6.81 -5.70
N HIS A 24 -9.08 -7.46 -5.69
CA HIS A 24 -8.48 -8.07 -6.87
C HIS A 24 -8.31 -9.58 -6.70
N GLY A 25 -8.54 -10.32 -7.78
CA GLY A 25 -7.99 -11.67 -7.90
C GLY A 25 -6.48 -11.62 -8.10
N ARG A 26 -5.82 -12.77 -7.99
CA ARG A 26 -4.38 -12.88 -8.25
C ARG A 26 -4.07 -14.23 -8.86
N ALA A 27 -3.04 -14.26 -9.69
CA ALA A 27 -2.66 -15.48 -10.39
C ALA A 27 -2.40 -16.63 -9.38
N TRP A 28 -2.72 -17.86 -9.79
CA TRP A 28 -2.44 -19.10 -9.07
C TRP A 28 -3.19 -19.31 -7.74
N ARG A 29 -4.14 -18.45 -7.35
CA ARG A 29 -4.91 -18.59 -6.10
C ARG A 29 -6.38 -18.24 -6.27
N PHE A 30 -7.25 -18.99 -5.58
CA PHE A 30 -8.67 -18.63 -5.43
C PHE A 30 -8.85 -17.53 -4.38
N GLY A 31 -9.90 -16.73 -4.59
CA GLY A 31 -10.29 -15.63 -3.70
C GLY A 31 -9.67 -14.29 -4.06
N THR A 32 -10.37 -13.22 -3.67
CA THR A 32 -9.92 -11.83 -3.81
C THR A 32 -9.20 -11.34 -2.57
N VAL A 33 -8.35 -10.34 -2.73
CA VAL A 33 -7.73 -9.57 -1.64
C VAL A 33 -7.78 -8.09 -1.97
N GLY A 34 -7.70 -7.23 -0.94
CA GLY A 34 -7.52 -5.80 -1.15
C GLY A 34 -6.14 -5.49 -1.75
N VAL A 35 -6.13 -4.65 -2.77
CA VAL A 35 -4.92 -4.12 -3.43
C VAL A 35 -5.03 -2.60 -3.50
N ALA A 36 -3.92 -1.89 -3.30
CA ALA A 36 -3.89 -0.45 -3.35
C ALA A 36 -3.97 0.06 -4.80
N ILE A 37 -5.04 0.76 -5.14
CA ILE A 37 -5.24 1.40 -6.45
C ILE A 37 -5.00 2.91 -6.42
N GLY A 38 -4.87 3.49 -5.23
CA GLY A 38 -4.49 4.89 -5.04
C GLY A 38 -3.66 5.06 -3.78
N VAL A 39 -2.59 5.86 -3.88
CA VAL A 39 -1.64 6.14 -2.78
C VAL A 39 -1.43 7.65 -2.69
N SER A 40 -1.20 8.18 -1.48
CA SER A 40 -0.74 9.55 -1.25
C SER A 40 -0.08 9.67 0.12
N GLY A 41 1.11 10.27 0.17
CA GLY A 41 1.83 10.57 1.42
C GLY A 41 2.73 9.45 1.94
N LEU A 42 2.94 8.38 1.17
CA LEU A 42 3.89 7.31 1.49
C LEU A 42 4.37 6.58 0.23
N ALA A 43 5.53 5.94 0.33
CA ALA A 43 6.06 5.08 -0.72
C ALA A 43 5.23 3.78 -0.84
N PRO A 44 4.76 3.39 -2.05
CA PRO A 44 4.02 2.15 -2.25
C PRO A 44 4.83 0.89 -1.96
N VAL A 45 6.12 0.93 -2.32
CA VAL A 45 7.10 -0.14 -2.16
C VAL A 45 8.17 0.32 -1.18
N GLN A 46 8.49 -0.51 -0.19
CA GLN A 46 9.64 -0.30 0.68
C GLN A 46 10.83 -1.11 0.17
N ASP A 47 11.86 -0.41 -0.26
CA ASP A 47 13.15 -1.00 -0.57
C ASP A 47 13.93 -1.23 0.73
N LEU A 48 14.11 -2.49 1.09
CA LEU A 48 14.89 -2.90 2.26
C LEU A 48 16.30 -3.39 1.90
N ARG A 49 16.74 -3.23 0.65
CA ARG A 49 18.08 -3.65 0.25
C ARG A 49 19.14 -2.87 1.02
N GLY A 50 20.16 -3.57 1.49
CA GLY A 50 21.21 -3.01 2.34
C GLY A 50 20.84 -2.87 3.82
N VAL A 51 19.57 -3.03 4.20
CA VAL A 51 19.18 -3.11 5.61
C VAL A 51 19.76 -4.40 6.21
N PRO A 52 20.41 -4.35 7.39
CA PRO A 52 20.96 -5.53 8.03
C PRO A 52 19.83 -6.44 8.55
N ASP A 53 20.00 -7.74 8.38
CA ASP A 53 19.16 -8.76 9.00
C ASP A 53 19.52 -9.00 10.48
N LEU A 54 18.93 -10.04 11.08
CA LEU A 54 19.17 -10.42 12.48
C LEU A 54 20.63 -10.80 12.78
N PHE A 55 21.44 -11.11 11.76
CA PHE A 55 22.85 -11.49 11.88
C PHE A 55 23.79 -10.39 11.37
N GLY A 56 23.24 -9.24 10.97
CA GLY A 56 24.01 -8.11 10.45
C GLY A 56 24.30 -8.19 8.95
N GLU A 57 23.78 -9.19 8.24
CA GLU A 57 23.99 -9.35 6.81
C GLU A 57 23.01 -8.46 6.01
N PRO A 58 23.48 -7.74 4.98
CA PRO A 58 22.61 -6.85 4.22
C PRO A 58 21.63 -7.63 3.34
N LEU A 59 20.35 -7.27 3.41
CA LEU A 59 19.33 -7.79 2.50
C LEU A 59 19.65 -7.45 1.04
N ARG A 60 19.56 -8.43 0.14
CA ARG A 60 19.97 -8.28 -1.27
C ARG A 60 18.83 -7.97 -2.24
N HIS A 61 17.66 -8.56 -2.02
CA HIS A 61 16.51 -8.47 -2.92
C HIS A 61 15.21 -8.45 -2.12
N THR A 62 14.92 -7.31 -1.50
CA THR A 62 13.76 -7.19 -0.60
C THR A 62 13.03 -5.89 -0.88
N ASP A 63 12.11 -5.97 -1.83
CA ASP A 63 11.11 -4.94 -2.10
C ASP A 63 9.78 -5.39 -1.50
N VAL A 64 9.28 -4.65 -0.52
CA VAL A 64 8.03 -4.97 0.17
C VAL A 64 6.91 -4.17 -0.46
N GLY A 65 5.88 -4.85 -0.96
CA GLY A 65 4.61 -4.24 -1.41
C GLY A 65 3.82 -3.67 -0.24
N PHE A 66 4.35 -2.62 0.39
CA PHE A 66 3.94 -2.13 1.69
C PHE A 66 2.48 -1.66 1.68
N THR A 67 2.06 -0.91 0.66
CA THR A 67 0.67 -0.45 0.55
C THR A 67 -0.32 -1.58 0.28
N ASP A 68 0.09 -2.63 -0.42
CA ASP A 68 -0.76 -3.79 -0.67
C ASP A 68 -0.92 -4.67 0.57
N GLN A 69 0.09 -4.75 1.44
CA GLN A 69 -0.06 -5.40 2.75
C GLN A 69 -1.09 -4.67 3.61
N ILE A 70 -1.03 -3.34 3.65
CA ILE A 70 -2.02 -2.51 4.35
C ILE A 70 -3.41 -2.69 3.74
N ALA A 71 -3.50 -2.66 2.40
CA ALA A 71 -4.77 -2.83 1.68
C ALA A 71 -5.40 -4.20 1.97
N ALA A 72 -4.62 -5.27 1.93
CA ALA A 72 -5.11 -6.60 2.24
C ALA A 72 -5.62 -6.71 3.68
N ALA A 73 -4.89 -6.14 4.66
CA ALA A 73 -5.31 -6.13 6.05
C ALA A 73 -6.57 -5.27 6.28
N ALA A 74 -6.65 -4.09 5.68
CA ALA A 74 -7.83 -3.22 5.75
C ALA A 74 -9.05 -3.92 5.13
N SER A 75 -8.87 -4.61 4.01
CA SER A 75 -9.94 -5.32 3.29
C SER A 75 -10.59 -6.43 4.13
N LEU A 76 -9.85 -7.08 5.04
CA LEU A 76 -10.42 -8.03 6.01
C LEU A 76 -11.42 -7.36 6.97
N LEU A 77 -11.15 -6.11 7.37
CA LEU A 77 -12.01 -5.35 8.29
C LEU A 77 -13.17 -4.66 7.57
N MET A 78 -12.96 -4.28 6.31
CA MET A 78 -14.00 -3.65 5.48
C MET A 78 -15.12 -4.64 5.12
N GLY A 79 -14.78 -5.93 5.01
CA GLY A 79 -15.66 -6.93 4.43
C GLY A 79 -15.60 -6.95 2.91
N GLN A 80 -16.34 -7.86 2.28
CA GLN A 80 -16.37 -8.03 0.82
C GLN A 80 -17.78 -7.88 0.23
N ALA A 81 -18.76 -7.50 1.05
CA ALA A 81 -20.17 -7.45 0.68
C ALA A 81 -20.85 -6.21 1.29
N ALA A 82 -21.89 -6.42 2.10
CA ALA A 82 -22.78 -5.38 2.61
C ALA A 82 -22.47 -4.96 4.05
N GLU A 83 -21.27 -5.24 4.57
CA GLU A 83 -20.87 -4.95 5.94
C GLU A 83 -20.86 -3.45 6.25
N GLY A 84 -20.78 -2.60 5.22
CA GLY A 84 -20.92 -1.15 5.38
C GLY A 84 -19.76 -0.48 6.10
N CYS A 85 -18.56 -1.08 6.06
CA CYS A 85 -17.34 -0.55 6.67
C CYS A 85 -16.34 -0.08 5.58
N PRO A 86 -16.55 1.09 4.94
CA PRO A 86 -15.75 1.52 3.79
C PRO A 86 -14.40 2.17 4.15
N VAL A 87 -14.14 2.45 5.43
CA VAL A 87 -12.96 3.20 5.88
C VAL A 87 -12.33 2.53 7.08
N VAL A 88 -11.03 2.28 7.00
CA VAL A 88 -10.21 1.71 8.07
C VAL A 88 -9.08 2.67 8.41
N ILE A 89 -8.83 2.89 9.70
CA ILE A 89 -7.69 3.68 10.19
C ILE A 89 -6.65 2.71 10.73
N VAL A 90 -5.46 2.71 10.12
CA VAL A 90 -4.31 1.92 10.57
C VAL A 90 -3.33 2.84 11.31
N ARG A 91 -2.87 2.42 12.49
CA ARG A 91 -1.94 3.19 13.35
C ARG A 91 -0.78 2.32 13.81
N GLY A 92 0.33 2.97 14.18
CA GLY A 92 1.52 2.30 14.72
C GLY A 92 2.46 1.71 13.67
N LEU A 93 2.28 2.07 12.39
CA LEU A 93 3.17 1.62 11.31
C LEU A 93 4.33 2.60 11.11
N SER A 94 5.53 2.04 10.90
CA SER A 94 6.67 2.77 10.35
C SER A 94 6.61 2.72 8.82
N PHE A 95 6.74 3.86 8.17
CA PHE A 95 6.69 3.97 6.72
C PHE A 95 7.60 5.07 6.19
N THR A 96 8.03 4.93 4.94
CA THR A 96 8.77 5.96 4.22
C THR A 96 7.80 7.01 3.71
N LEU A 97 7.99 8.25 4.15
CA LEU A 97 7.25 9.40 3.63
C LEU A 97 7.62 9.63 2.16
N ASP A 98 6.59 9.76 1.33
CA ASP A 98 6.73 10.15 -0.07
C ASP A 98 5.51 10.95 -0.50
N GLU A 99 5.71 12.24 -0.73
CA GLU A 99 4.65 13.17 -1.15
C GLU A 99 4.23 12.94 -2.61
N GLN A 100 5.10 12.34 -3.43
CA GLN A 100 4.87 12.08 -4.84
C GLN A 100 4.52 10.61 -5.13
N GLY A 101 4.59 9.75 -4.11
CA GLY A 101 4.28 8.33 -4.20
C GLY A 101 2.87 8.08 -4.74
N LYS A 102 2.78 7.23 -5.76
CA LYS A 102 1.53 6.88 -6.46
C LYS A 102 1.42 5.37 -6.64
N ALA A 103 0.20 4.85 -6.70
CA ALA A 103 -0.02 3.40 -6.86
C ALA A 103 0.71 2.80 -8.08
N ALA A 104 0.92 3.59 -9.14
CA ALA A 104 1.67 3.18 -10.32
C ALA A 104 3.14 2.80 -10.04
N ASP A 105 3.74 3.30 -8.96
CA ASP A 105 5.13 2.96 -8.61
C ASP A 105 5.25 1.54 -8.04
N ALA A 106 4.13 0.92 -7.61
CA ALA A 106 4.07 -0.50 -7.27
C ALA A 106 3.93 -1.42 -8.49
N LEU A 107 3.60 -0.86 -9.66
CA LEU A 107 3.44 -1.65 -10.87
C LEU A 107 4.80 -1.99 -11.47
N ARG A 108 4.94 -3.23 -11.91
CA ARG A 108 6.14 -3.66 -12.62
C ARG A 108 6.29 -2.86 -13.93
N PRO A 109 7.47 -2.27 -14.21
CA PRO A 109 7.74 -1.66 -15.51
C PRO A 109 7.49 -2.65 -16.65
N LYS A 110 6.94 -2.16 -17.77
CA LYS A 110 6.56 -3.02 -18.92
C LYS A 110 7.69 -3.94 -19.40
N HIS A 111 8.94 -3.46 -19.40
CA HIS A 111 10.09 -4.24 -19.87
C HIS A 111 10.51 -5.36 -18.90
N LEU A 112 10.00 -5.37 -17.67
CA LEU A 112 10.20 -6.44 -16.68
C LEU A 112 8.97 -7.35 -16.55
N ASP A 113 7.84 -6.97 -17.16
CA ASP A 113 6.57 -7.68 -17.04
C ASP A 113 6.41 -8.74 -18.14
N VAL A 114 6.88 -9.96 -17.84
CA VAL A 114 6.83 -11.10 -18.77
C VAL A 114 5.45 -11.79 -18.83
N PHE A 115 4.47 -11.32 -18.06
CA PHE A 115 3.14 -11.92 -17.96
C PHE A 115 2.04 -11.08 -18.63
N ARG A 116 2.38 -9.89 -19.14
CA ARG A 116 1.46 -8.92 -19.71
C ARG A 116 1.62 -8.77 -21.22
#